data_AF-A0A6A6HUG3-F1
#
_entry.id   AF-A0A6A6HUG3-F1
#
_cell.length_a   1.000
_cell.length_b   1.000
_cell.length_c   1.000
_cell.angle_alpha   90.00
_cell.angle_beta   90.00
_cell.angle_gamma   90.00
#
_symmetry.space_group_name_H-M   'P 1'
#
loop_
_entity.id
_entity.type
_entity.pdbx_description
1 polymer ?
#
loop_
_entity_poly.entity_id
_entity_poly.type
_entity_poly.pdbx_seq_one_letter_code
_entity_poly.pdbx_strand_id
1 'polypeptide(L)'
;MSDSTRNQDLAAHGWTAAPRSFAKNLAAVDKSVQARISVSDVALPDTQLAQKTYEYAKKELPEKTFNHSMRVYYYGAAIVKFHLPQLEPMLETYFLTCLLHDIGTVDLTATRMSFEYWGAITALQFLERHGASKDQAESVSEAIIRHADLGETGTVTSLGQLIQLATVFDNVGLNAHLVHKDTIESVVAAFPRKGWSGCFAETMREEMRLKPWCHTTANEGFVEAVLGNELMEPYDTEPVGFRGAGTEEPCSTSLLATAGSATLRVPVR
;
A
#
# COMPACT_ATOMS: atom_id res chain seq x y z
N MET A 1 34.63 -2.04 0.21
CA MET A 1 33.73 -0.99 0.75
C MET A 1 34.03 -0.85 2.23
N SER A 2 34.18 0.37 2.75
CA SER A 2 34.32 0.58 4.21
C SER A 2 32.97 0.29 4.89
N ASP A 3 32.97 -0.03 6.18
CA ASP A 3 31.74 -0.27 6.94
C ASP A 3 30.80 0.95 6.92
N SER A 4 31.36 2.16 6.84
CA SER A 4 30.58 3.41 6.71
C SER A 4 29.80 3.49 5.40
N THR A 5 30.40 3.09 4.27
CA THR A 5 29.72 3.10 2.96
C THR A 5 28.63 2.03 2.93
N ARG A 6 28.92 0.83 3.44
CA ARG A 6 27.93 -0.25 3.53
C ARG A 6 26.71 0.17 4.36
N ASN A 7 26.93 0.84 5.49
CA ASN A 7 25.82 1.30 6.35
C ASN A 7 24.99 2.40 5.69
N GLN A 8 25.60 3.28 4.88
CA GLN A 8 24.88 4.28 4.10
C GLN A 8 24.04 3.65 3.00
N ASP A 9 24.58 2.67 2.28
CA ASP A 9 23.87 1.95 1.22
C ASP A 9 22.65 1.18 1.79
N LEU A 10 22.82 0.54 2.94
CA LEU A 10 21.74 -0.12 3.67
C LEU A 10 20.66 0.88 4.10
N ALA A 11 21.04 2.03 4.67
CA ALA A 11 20.10 3.07 5.06
C ALA A 11 19.35 3.68 3.86
N ALA A 12 20.00 3.83 2.70
CA ALA A 12 19.35 4.27 1.46
C ALA A 12 18.29 3.29 0.94
N HIS A 13 18.32 2.03 1.37
CA HIS A 13 17.25 1.06 1.13
C HIS A 13 16.32 0.86 2.33
N GLY A 14 16.44 1.68 3.38
CA GLY A 14 15.56 1.65 4.54
C GLY A 14 15.91 0.59 5.60
N TRP A 15 17.08 -0.05 5.50
CA TRP A 15 17.61 -1.00 6.49
C TRP A 15 18.15 -0.28 7.74
N THR A 16 17.27 0.49 8.38
CA THR A 16 17.48 1.09 9.70
C THR A 16 16.33 0.67 10.59
N ALA A 17 16.65 0.16 11.79
CA ALA A 17 15.63 -0.27 12.73
C ALA A 17 14.81 0.92 13.24
N ALA A 18 13.49 0.83 13.09
CA ALA A 18 12.51 1.75 13.66
C ALA A 18 11.59 0.99 14.63
N PRO A 19 11.10 1.61 15.71
CA PRO A 19 10.03 1.04 16.52
C PRO A 19 8.86 0.55 15.65
N ARG A 20 8.21 -0.56 16.01
CA ARG A 20 6.97 -0.97 15.34
C ARG A 20 5.78 -0.06 15.71
N SER A 21 5.75 0.41 16.95
CA SER A 21 4.70 1.31 17.47
C SER A 21 4.72 2.68 16.81
N PHE A 22 3.58 3.09 16.23
CA PHE A 22 3.43 4.44 15.67
C PHE A 22 3.63 5.53 16.72
N ALA A 23 3.14 5.34 17.95
CA ALA A 23 3.30 6.31 19.03
C ALA A 23 4.77 6.57 19.35
N LYS A 24 5.62 5.53 19.32
CA LYS A 24 7.07 5.66 19.53
C LYS A 24 7.76 6.32 18.34
N ASN A 25 7.38 5.96 17.11
CA ASN A 25 7.95 6.55 15.89
C ASN A 25 7.65 8.04 15.75
N LEU A 26 6.43 8.43 16.10
CA LEU A 26 5.94 9.80 15.96
C LEU A 26 6.15 10.64 17.23
N ALA A 27 6.87 10.12 18.24
CA ALA A 27 7.04 10.80 19.52
C ALA A 27 7.75 12.16 19.39
N ALA A 28 8.67 12.29 18.43
CA ALA A 28 9.41 13.52 18.16
C ALA A 28 8.75 14.41 17.10
N VAL A 29 7.63 13.98 16.50
CA VAL A 29 6.95 14.74 15.44
C VAL A 29 6.15 15.89 16.06
N ASP A 30 6.33 17.08 15.52
CA ASP A 30 5.53 18.25 15.88
C ASP A 30 4.10 18.10 15.34
N LYS A 31 3.17 17.80 16.23
CA LYS A 31 1.75 17.60 15.89
C LYS A 31 1.03 18.87 15.43
N SER A 32 1.65 20.05 15.56
CA SER A 32 1.11 21.30 15.03
C SER A 32 1.44 21.51 13.54
N VAL A 33 2.42 20.78 13.02
CA VAL A 33 2.79 20.80 11.60
C VAL A 33 1.97 19.74 10.87
N GLN A 34 1.28 20.15 9.82
CA GLN A 34 0.62 19.23 8.90
C GLN A 34 1.29 19.33 7.52
N ALA A 35 1.68 18.19 6.96
CA ALA A 35 2.38 18.15 5.67
C ALA A 35 1.46 18.70 4.57
N ARG A 36 1.84 19.84 3.98
CA ARG A 36 1.09 20.53 2.94
C ARG A 36 1.90 20.54 1.63
N ILE A 37 1.51 19.68 0.70
CA ILE A 37 2.10 19.55 -0.63
C ILE A 37 1.00 19.35 -1.67
N SER A 38 1.28 19.69 -2.92
CA SER A 38 0.54 19.19 -4.08
C SER A 38 1.29 18.02 -4.72
N VAL A 39 0.57 17.19 -5.48
CA VAL A 39 1.15 16.15 -6.34
C VAL A 39 2.23 16.71 -7.27
N SER A 40 2.08 17.96 -7.74
CA SER A 40 3.09 18.63 -8.59
C SER A 40 4.40 18.97 -7.87
N ASP A 41 4.41 18.97 -6.53
CA ASP A 41 5.59 19.32 -5.72
C ASP A 41 6.50 18.10 -5.45
N VAL A 42 6.06 16.91 -5.84
CA VAL A 42 6.78 15.65 -5.62
C VAL A 42 7.14 15.05 -6.97
N ALA A 43 8.43 15.04 -7.28
CA ALA A 43 8.95 14.34 -8.44
C ALA A 43 8.95 12.83 -8.17
N LEU A 44 8.37 12.05 -9.08
CA LEU A 44 8.51 10.61 -9.05
C LEU A 44 9.97 10.21 -9.35
N PRO A 45 10.48 9.11 -8.78
CA PRO A 45 11.79 8.59 -9.14
C PRO A 45 11.85 8.30 -10.65
N ASP A 46 12.91 8.76 -11.30
CA ASP A 46 13.06 8.73 -12.76
C ASP A 46 13.98 7.59 -13.26
N THR A 47 14.37 6.68 -12.36
CA THR A 47 15.20 5.52 -12.72
C THR A 47 14.44 4.54 -13.60
N GLN A 48 15.19 3.78 -14.41
CA GLN A 48 14.59 2.73 -15.25
C GLN A 48 13.83 1.68 -14.43
N LEU A 49 14.30 1.38 -13.21
CA LEU A 49 13.62 0.44 -12.32
C LEU A 49 12.28 1.00 -11.85
N ALA A 50 12.24 2.26 -11.43
CA ALA A 50 11.00 2.94 -11.02
C ALA A 50 9.98 3.01 -12.16
N GLN A 51 10.41 3.38 -13.37
CA GLN A 51 9.56 3.43 -14.56
C GLN A 51 8.98 2.05 -14.90
N LYS A 52 9.81 1.00 -14.94
CA LYS A 52 9.35 -0.39 -15.18
C LYS A 52 8.36 -0.86 -14.12
N THR A 53 8.60 -0.51 -12.86
CA THR A 53 7.72 -0.88 -11.74
C THR A 53 6.38 -0.16 -11.84
N TYR A 54 6.38 1.12 -12.20
CA TYR A 54 5.16 1.90 -12.44
C TYR A 54 4.33 1.28 -13.57
N GLU A 55 4.95 1.00 -14.72
CA GLU A 55 4.24 0.38 -15.86
C GLU A 55 3.71 -1.01 -15.53
N TYR A 56 4.48 -1.82 -14.78
CA TYR A 56 4.03 -3.12 -14.31
C TYR A 56 2.84 -3.02 -13.36
N ALA A 57 2.94 -2.20 -12.32
CA ALA A 57 1.86 -2.00 -11.35
C ALA A 57 0.59 -1.46 -12.03
N LYS A 58 0.72 -0.48 -12.93
CA LYS A 58 -0.41 0.08 -13.68
C LYS A 58 -1.08 -0.93 -14.61
N LYS A 59 -0.32 -1.90 -15.12
CA LYS A 59 -0.82 -2.96 -16.01
C LYS A 59 -1.52 -4.08 -15.23
N GLU A 60 -0.98 -4.48 -14.09
CA GLU A 60 -1.44 -5.67 -13.36
C GLU A 60 -2.48 -5.35 -12.28
N LEU A 61 -2.39 -4.18 -11.62
CA LEU A 61 -3.32 -3.80 -10.57
C LEU A 61 -4.63 -3.26 -11.17
N PRO A 62 -5.79 -3.61 -10.58
CA PRO A 62 -7.03 -2.87 -10.83
C PRO A 62 -6.88 -1.39 -10.50
N GLU A 63 -7.62 -0.53 -11.20
CA GLU A 63 -7.43 0.93 -11.12
C GLU A 63 -7.50 1.47 -9.69
N LYS A 64 -8.46 0.98 -8.89
CA LYS A 64 -8.65 1.41 -7.50
C LYS A 64 -7.43 1.08 -6.63
N THR A 65 -6.85 -0.11 -6.82
CA THR A 65 -5.64 -0.57 -6.12
C THR A 65 -4.41 0.19 -6.59
N PHE A 66 -4.26 0.42 -7.90
CA PHE A 66 -3.18 1.26 -8.42
C PHE A 66 -3.25 2.70 -7.88
N ASN A 67 -4.45 3.29 -7.86
CA ASN A 67 -4.65 4.62 -7.30
C ASN A 67 -4.31 4.64 -5.81
N HIS A 68 -4.70 3.61 -5.04
CA HIS A 68 -4.29 3.46 -3.64
C HIS A 68 -2.77 3.46 -3.49
N SER A 69 -2.05 2.62 -4.24
CA SER A 69 -0.59 2.59 -4.24
C SER A 69 0.04 3.96 -4.49
N MET A 70 -0.51 4.74 -5.44
CA MET A 70 -0.05 6.10 -5.71
C MET A 70 -0.37 7.06 -4.56
N ARG A 71 -1.58 7.01 -3.99
CA ARG A 71 -1.93 7.83 -2.82
C ARG A 71 -1.00 7.56 -1.64
N VAL A 72 -0.75 6.28 -1.34
CA VAL A 72 0.19 5.84 -0.29
C VAL A 72 1.57 6.46 -0.52
N TYR A 73 2.09 6.42 -1.75
CA TYR A 73 3.37 7.05 -2.06
C TYR A 73 3.38 8.56 -1.76
N TYR A 74 2.39 9.32 -2.23
CA TYR A 74 2.38 10.77 -2.01
C TYR A 74 2.19 11.13 -0.53
N TYR A 75 1.37 10.39 0.22
CA TYR A 75 1.24 10.61 1.66
C TYR A 75 2.55 10.30 2.40
N GLY A 76 3.21 9.20 2.06
CA GLY A 76 4.52 8.89 2.64
C GLY A 76 5.58 9.93 2.29
N ALA A 77 5.66 10.38 1.03
CA ALA A 77 6.56 11.44 0.61
C ALA A 77 6.29 12.76 1.34
N ALA A 78 5.02 13.11 1.57
CA ALA A 78 4.64 14.27 2.38
C ALA A 78 5.13 14.12 3.83
N ILE A 79 4.95 12.94 4.43
CA ILE A 79 5.39 12.65 5.79
C ILE A 79 6.92 12.71 5.89
N VAL A 80 7.66 12.14 4.94
CA VAL A 80 9.13 12.21 4.90
C VAL A 80 9.58 13.66 4.85
N LYS A 81 9.05 14.46 3.92
CA LYS A 81 9.47 15.85 3.74
C LYS A 81 9.28 16.73 4.98
N PHE A 82 8.21 16.52 5.75
CA PHE A 82 7.86 17.40 6.87
C PHE A 82 8.21 16.85 8.24
N HIS A 83 8.16 15.52 8.41
CA HIS A 83 8.23 14.88 9.74
C HIS A 83 9.44 13.97 9.89
N LEU A 84 9.88 13.34 8.80
CA LEU A 84 10.92 12.31 8.82
C LEU A 84 11.98 12.52 7.71
N PRO A 85 12.60 13.71 7.60
CA PRO A 85 13.47 14.06 6.46
C PRO A 85 14.71 13.16 6.34
N GLN A 86 15.11 12.49 7.42
CA GLN A 86 16.18 11.48 7.40
C GLN A 86 15.86 10.27 6.50
N LEU A 87 14.60 10.08 6.11
CA LEU A 87 14.14 8.99 5.25
C LEU A 87 14.12 9.35 3.76
N GLU A 88 14.42 10.59 3.38
CA GLU A 88 14.48 11.03 1.98
C GLU A 88 15.33 10.12 1.07
N PRO A 89 16.51 9.61 1.50
CA PRO A 89 17.36 8.79 0.64
C PRO A 89 16.72 7.47 0.18
N MET A 90 15.67 6.98 0.87
CA MET A 90 14.99 5.73 0.54
C MET A 90 13.71 5.90 -0.27
N LEU A 91 13.36 7.12 -0.72
CA LEU A 91 12.10 7.38 -1.42
C LEU A 91 11.91 6.59 -2.71
N GLU A 92 12.97 6.25 -3.43
CA GLU A 92 12.85 5.35 -4.59
C GLU A 92 12.46 3.94 -4.15
N THR A 93 13.15 3.37 -3.15
CA THR A 93 12.79 2.06 -2.60
C THR A 93 11.35 2.07 -2.06
N TYR A 94 10.94 3.16 -1.42
CA TYR A 94 9.57 3.37 -0.97
C TYR A 94 8.55 3.43 -2.10
N PHE A 95 8.85 4.10 -3.21
CA PHE A 95 8.01 4.13 -4.40
C PHE A 95 7.77 2.72 -4.96
N LEU A 96 8.84 1.91 -5.07
CA LEU A 96 8.74 0.52 -5.51
C LEU A 96 7.84 -0.30 -4.56
N THR A 97 8.03 -0.16 -3.25
CA THR A 97 7.17 -0.81 -2.24
C THR A 97 5.71 -0.41 -2.38
N CYS A 98 5.41 0.90 -2.52
CA CYS A 98 4.04 1.39 -2.64
C CYS A 98 3.32 0.77 -3.85
N LEU A 99 3.99 0.74 -5.00
CA LEU A 99 3.45 0.18 -6.24
C LEU A 99 3.23 -1.34 -6.19
N LEU A 100 3.94 -2.06 -5.33
CA LEU A 100 3.94 -3.52 -5.31
C LEU A 100 3.28 -4.14 -4.07
N HIS A 101 2.99 -3.36 -3.01
CA HIS A 101 2.55 -3.95 -1.74
C HIS A 101 1.25 -4.76 -1.84
N ASP A 102 0.33 -4.32 -2.71
CA ASP A 102 -0.95 -5.00 -2.96
C ASP A 102 -0.93 -5.91 -4.19
N ILE A 103 0.22 -6.19 -4.83
CA ILE A 103 0.26 -7.05 -6.02
C ILE A 103 -0.25 -8.47 -5.74
N GLY A 104 -0.14 -8.92 -4.49
CA GLY A 104 -0.68 -10.21 -4.06
C GLY A 104 -2.22 -10.27 -4.07
N THR A 105 -2.90 -9.12 -4.17
CA THR A 105 -4.37 -9.04 -4.21
C THR A 105 -4.96 -9.29 -5.59
N VAL A 106 -4.16 -9.22 -6.67
CA VAL A 106 -4.66 -9.29 -8.06
C VAL A 106 -5.44 -10.58 -8.31
N ASP A 107 -4.87 -11.74 -7.96
CA ASP A 107 -5.54 -13.04 -8.02
C ASP A 107 -5.29 -13.79 -6.71
N LEU A 108 -6.28 -13.75 -5.81
CA LEU A 108 -6.20 -14.43 -4.51
C LEU A 108 -6.19 -15.96 -4.64
N THR A 109 -6.55 -16.52 -5.80
CA THR A 109 -6.60 -17.97 -6.02
C THR A 109 -5.30 -18.55 -6.60
N ALA A 110 -4.38 -17.68 -7.06
CA ALA A 110 -3.09 -18.08 -7.63
C ALA A 110 -2.19 -18.86 -6.65
N THR A 111 -2.44 -18.73 -5.34
CA THR A 111 -1.66 -19.39 -4.28
C THR A 111 -2.52 -19.69 -3.05
N ARG A 112 -1.98 -20.52 -2.15
CA ARG A 112 -2.54 -20.77 -0.80
C ARG A 112 -1.89 -19.91 0.29
N MET A 113 -0.86 -19.13 -0.05
CA MET A 113 -0.19 -18.20 0.87
C MET A 113 -1.02 -16.92 1.05
N SER A 114 -0.87 -16.26 2.21
CA SER A 114 -1.43 -14.92 2.44
C SER A 114 -0.96 -13.95 1.35
N PHE A 115 -1.83 -13.02 0.95
CA PHE A 115 -1.55 -12.08 -0.13
C PHE A 115 -0.27 -11.25 0.13
N GLU A 116 0.03 -10.88 1.37
CA GLU A 116 1.22 -10.12 1.73
C GLU A 116 2.49 -10.90 1.37
N TYR A 117 2.50 -12.21 1.68
CA TYR A 117 3.65 -13.08 1.45
C TYR A 117 3.82 -13.37 -0.03
N TRP A 118 2.71 -13.61 -0.73
CA TRP A 118 2.72 -13.83 -2.18
C TRP A 118 3.12 -12.59 -2.95
N GLY A 119 2.60 -11.43 -2.54
CA GLY A 119 2.95 -10.13 -3.09
C GLY A 119 4.44 -9.83 -2.91
N ALA A 120 4.99 -10.09 -1.72
CA ALA A 120 6.41 -9.92 -1.45
C ALA A 120 7.30 -10.82 -2.32
N ILE A 121 6.96 -12.10 -2.48
CA ILE A 121 7.70 -13.02 -3.37
C ILE A 121 7.63 -12.53 -4.82
N THR A 122 6.45 -12.10 -5.26
CA THR A 122 6.24 -11.56 -6.61
C THR A 122 7.08 -10.30 -6.84
N ALA A 123 7.09 -9.39 -5.87
CA ALA A 123 7.86 -8.15 -5.90
C ALA A 123 9.36 -8.41 -5.92
N LEU A 124 9.87 -9.28 -5.03
CA LEU A 124 11.28 -9.67 -4.96
C LEU A 124 11.76 -10.17 -6.32
N GLN A 125 11.06 -11.15 -6.87
CA GLN A 125 11.40 -11.75 -8.16
C GLN A 125 11.30 -10.75 -9.32
N PHE A 126 10.29 -9.86 -9.30
CA PHE A 126 10.15 -8.82 -10.31
C PHE A 126 11.33 -7.86 -10.26
N LEU A 127 11.71 -7.36 -9.08
CA LEU A 127 12.77 -6.38 -8.91
C LEU A 127 14.15 -6.95 -9.26
N GLU A 128 14.46 -8.17 -8.82
CA GLU A 128 15.70 -8.87 -9.18
C GLU A 128 15.86 -9.04 -10.69
N ARG A 129 14.78 -9.42 -11.40
CA ARG A 129 14.79 -9.56 -12.86
C ARG A 129 14.98 -8.23 -13.60
N HIS A 130 14.63 -7.11 -12.97
CA HIS A 130 14.68 -5.79 -13.60
C HIS A 130 15.85 -4.93 -13.13
N GLY A 131 16.82 -5.52 -12.41
CA GLY A 131 18.10 -4.90 -12.11
C GLY A 131 18.18 -4.16 -10.77
N ALA A 132 17.24 -4.40 -9.85
CA ALA A 132 17.39 -3.95 -8.47
C ALA A 132 18.62 -4.60 -7.80
N SER A 133 19.24 -3.88 -6.87
CA SER A 133 20.24 -4.49 -6.00
C SER A 133 19.56 -5.52 -5.09
N LYS A 134 20.33 -6.50 -4.60
CA LYS A 134 19.82 -7.48 -3.64
C LYS A 134 19.21 -6.80 -2.41
N ASP A 135 19.93 -5.84 -1.82
CA ASP A 135 19.48 -5.13 -0.63
C ASP A 135 18.19 -4.33 -0.87
N GLN A 136 18.02 -3.74 -2.06
CA GLN A 136 16.79 -3.01 -2.41
C GLN A 136 15.61 -3.96 -2.58
N ALA A 137 15.79 -5.06 -3.33
CA ALA A 137 14.74 -6.03 -3.61
C ALA A 137 14.30 -6.76 -2.33
N GLU A 138 15.24 -7.16 -1.48
CA GLU A 138 14.95 -7.75 -0.17
C GLU A 138 14.27 -6.74 0.77
N SER A 139 14.64 -5.46 0.73
CA SER A 139 13.98 -4.44 1.57
C SER A 139 12.52 -4.22 1.19
N VAL A 140 12.25 -4.13 -0.12
CA VAL A 140 10.88 -4.08 -0.64
C VAL A 140 10.11 -5.33 -0.20
N SER A 141 10.69 -6.52 -0.37
CA SER A 141 10.05 -7.77 0.04
C SER A 141 9.73 -7.82 1.55
N GLU A 142 10.69 -7.49 2.42
CA GLU A 142 10.51 -7.43 3.88
C GLU A 142 9.40 -6.43 4.26
N ALA A 143 9.40 -5.25 3.64
CA ALA A 143 8.38 -4.24 3.89
C ALA A 143 6.98 -4.70 3.45
N ILE A 144 6.86 -5.39 2.31
CA ILE A 144 5.58 -5.93 1.82
C ILE A 144 5.09 -7.08 2.71
N ILE A 145 5.96 -7.99 3.16
CA ILE A 145 5.55 -9.07 4.09
C ILE A 145 4.89 -8.48 5.34
N ARG A 146 5.42 -7.34 5.82
CA ARG A 146 5.07 -6.76 7.11
C ARG A 146 4.19 -5.53 7.02
N HIS A 147 3.74 -5.10 5.84
CA HIS A 147 2.97 -3.84 5.70
C HIS A 147 1.63 -3.87 6.45
N ALA A 148 1.08 -5.06 6.72
CA ALA A 148 -0.11 -5.27 7.54
C ALA A 148 0.19 -5.85 8.94
N ASP A 149 1.47 -5.99 9.33
CA ASP A 149 1.91 -6.50 10.65
C ASP A 149 1.96 -5.34 11.68
N LEU A 150 0.79 -4.79 12.01
CA LEU A 150 0.64 -3.65 12.94
C LEU A 150 0.85 -4.08 14.39
N GLY A 151 1.54 -3.31 15.23
CA GLY A 151 1.73 -3.67 16.64
C GLY A 151 2.62 -2.74 17.46
N GLU A 152 2.70 -3.00 18.77
CA GLU A 152 3.26 -2.04 19.76
C GLU A 152 4.68 -2.38 20.26
N THR A 153 5.16 -3.59 19.98
CA THR A 153 6.43 -4.14 20.49
C THR A 153 7.39 -4.51 19.36
N GLY A 154 8.69 -4.49 19.65
CA GLY A 154 9.75 -4.80 18.69
C GLY A 154 10.03 -3.69 17.67
N THR A 155 10.73 -4.06 16.61
CA THR A 155 11.19 -3.16 15.54
C THR A 155 10.79 -3.67 14.15
N VAL A 156 10.80 -2.75 13.20
CA VAL A 156 10.65 -2.95 11.75
C VAL A 156 11.77 -2.18 11.04
N THR A 157 11.91 -2.35 9.72
CA THR A 157 12.74 -1.46 8.91
C THR A 157 12.10 -0.07 8.83
N SER A 158 12.89 0.97 8.56
CA SER A 158 12.35 2.33 8.37
C SER A 158 11.42 2.39 7.15
N LEU A 159 11.71 1.57 6.13
CA LEU A 159 10.83 1.36 4.98
C LEU A 159 9.49 0.72 5.39
N GLY A 160 9.54 -0.34 6.20
CA GLY A 160 8.39 -1.01 6.78
C GLY A 160 7.54 -0.07 7.64
N GLN A 161 8.19 0.76 8.45
CA GLN A 161 7.52 1.78 9.26
C GLN A 161 6.77 2.81 8.41
N LEU A 162 7.40 3.31 7.34
CA LEU A 162 6.78 4.32 6.47
C LEU A 162 5.61 3.75 5.65
N ILE A 163 5.74 2.53 5.10
CA ILE A 163 4.65 1.89 4.36
C ILE A 163 3.46 1.60 5.28
N GLN A 164 3.70 1.12 6.49
CA GLN A 164 2.62 0.93 7.48
C GLN A 164 1.93 2.25 7.79
N LEU A 165 2.69 3.32 8.04
CA LEU A 165 2.12 4.63 8.38
C LEU A 165 1.23 5.20 7.27
N ALA A 166 1.67 5.11 6.02
CA ALA A 166 0.93 5.65 4.88
C ALA A 166 -0.27 4.78 4.47
N THR A 167 -0.16 3.44 4.55
CA THR A 167 -1.27 2.53 4.26
C THR A 167 -2.38 2.67 5.30
N VAL A 168 -2.07 2.74 6.60
CA VAL A 168 -3.11 2.97 7.62
C VAL A 168 -3.73 4.36 7.52
N PHE A 169 -2.98 5.36 7.09
CA PHE A 169 -3.52 6.69 6.83
C PHE A 169 -4.59 6.65 5.72
N ASP A 170 -4.32 6.01 4.57
CA ASP A 170 -5.30 5.94 3.47
C ASP A 170 -6.44 4.94 3.72
N ASN A 171 -6.19 3.84 4.43
CA ASN A 171 -7.15 2.76 4.64
C ASN A 171 -8.06 3.00 5.85
N VAL A 172 -7.54 3.50 6.96
CA VAL A 172 -8.28 3.64 8.23
C VAL A 172 -8.26 5.05 8.82
N GLY A 173 -7.62 6.02 8.16
CA GLY A 173 -7.59 7.42 8.61
C GLY A 173 -6.72 7.69 9.84
N LEU A 174 -5.88 6.73 10.25
CA LEU A 174 -5.01 6.89 11.40
C LEU A 174 -3.92 7.92 11.16
N ASN A 175 -3.51 8.60 12.23
CA ASN A 175 -2.50 9.66 12.20
C ASN A 175 -2.86 10.84 11.28
N ALA A 176 -4.15 11.17 11.17
CA ALA A 176 -4.68 12.28 10.35
C ALA A 176 -3.95 13.62 10.56
N HIS A 177 -3.44 13.88 11.76
CA HIS A 177 -2.68 15.09 12.09
C HIS A 177 -1.39 15.27 11.28
N LEU A 178 -0.84 14.22 10.66
CA LEU A 178 0.41 14.31 9.90
C LEU A 178 0.26 15.01 8.54
N VAL A 179 -0.92 14.97 7.92
CA VAL A 179 -1.12 15.41 6.53
C VAL A 179 -2.24 16.43 6.49
N HIS A 180 -1.98 17.57 5.86
CA HIS A 180 -2.96 18.64 5.72
C HIS A 180 -4.06 18.25 4.73
N LYS A 181 -5.29 18.76 4.95
CA LYS A 181 -6.44 18.49 4.08
C LYS A 181 -6.16 18.77 2.60
N ASP A 182 -5.54 19.90 2.26
CA ASP A 182 -5.17 20.25 0.89
C ASP A 182 -4.29 19.21 0.20
N THR A 183 -3.41 18.52 0.96
CA THR A 183 -2.60 17.42 0.42
C THR A 183 -3.50 16.25 0.05
N ILE A 184 -4.47 15.89 0.91
CA ILE A 184 -5.47 14.85 0.64
C ILE A 184 -6.26 15.22 -0.62
N GLU A 185 -6.78 16.44 -0.70
CA GLU A 185 -7.56 16.91 -1.86
C GLU A 185 -6.73 16.88 -3.15
N SER A 186 -5.47 17.34 -3.12
CA SER A 186 -4.59 17.29 -4.29
C SER A 186 -4.27 15.86 -4.72
N VAL A 187 -4.04 14.95 -3.77
CA VAL A 187 -3.69 13.55 -4.04
C VAL A 187 -4.89 12.77 -4.57
N VAL A 188 -6.07 12.91 -3.95
CA VAL A 188 -7.31 12.28 -4.41
C VAL A 188 -7.74 12.80 -5.78
N ALA A 189 -7.53 14.10 -6.07
CA ALA A 189 -7.82 14.65 -7.39
C ALA A 189 -6.98 14.00 -8.50
N ALA A 190 -5.72 13.66 -8.22
CA ALA A 190 -4.84 12.98 -9.17
C ALA A 190 -5.05 11.44 -9.21
N PHE A 191 -5.38 10.83 -8.07
CA PHE A 191 -5.55 9.39 -7.89
C PHE A 191 -6.87 9.08 -7.16
N PRO A 192 -8.01 9.15 -7.86
CA PRO A 192 -9.35 9.03 -7.26
C PRO A 192 -9.56 7.73 -6.49
N ARG A 193 -10.26 7.81 -5.36
CA ARG A 193 -10.53 6.64 -4.51
C ARG A 193 -11.55 5.68 -5.11
N LYS A 194 -12.63 6.19 -5.69
CA LYS A 194 -13.66 5.38 -6.37
C LYS A 194 -14.21 4.25 -5.47
N GLY A 195 -14.72 4.58 -4.27
CA GLY A 195 -15.21 3.55 -3.35
C GLY A 195 -14.13 2.59 -2.86
N TRP A 196 -12.92 3.08 -2.61
CA TRP A 196 -11.77 2.26 -2.22
C TRP A 196 -12.04 1.51 -0.93
N SER A 197 -12.63 2.13 0.10
CA SER A 197 -12.80 1.48 1.40
C SER A 197 -13.70 0.24 1.30
N GLY A 198 -14.82 0.34 0.57
CA GLY A 198 -15.70 -0.81 0.34
C GLY A 198 -15.02 -1.92 -0.47
N CYS A 199 -14.33 -1.52 -1.53
CA CYS A 199 -13.67 -2.43 -2.45
C CYS A 199 -12.50 -3.21 -1.81
N PHE A 200 -11.68 -2.53 -1.01
CA PHE A 200 -10.61 -3.15 -0.25
C PHE A 200 -11.15 -4.05 0.88
N ALA A 201 -12.19 -3.61 1.60
CA ALA A 201 -12.85 -4.41 2.62
C ALA A 201 -13.40 -5.73 2.07
N GLU A 202 -14.01 -5.71 0.88
CA GLU A 202 -14.47 -6.92 0.20
C GLU A 202 -13.32 -7.84 -0.20
N THR A 203 -12.23 -7.27 -0.70
CA THR A 203 -11.01 -8.02 -1.06
C THR A 203 -10.41 -8.74 0.15
N MET A 204 -10.34 -8.07 1.30
CA MET A 204 -9.87 -8.68 2.56
C MET A 204 -10.80 -9.78 3.07
N ARG A 205 -12.12 -9.59 2.96
CA ARG A 205 -13.10 -10.65 3.30
C ARG A 205 -12.94 -11.86 2.38
N GLU A 206 -12.71 -11.64 1.09
CA GLU A 206 -12.51 -12.72 0.13
C GLU A 206 -11.20 -13.47 0.38
N GLU A 207 -10.11 -12.77 0.71
CA GLU A 207 -8.85 -13.40 1.12
C GLU A 207 -9.05 -14.33 2.32
N MET A 208 -9.72 -13.84 3.38
CA MET A 208 -10.03 -14.64 4.57
C MET A 208 -10.95 -15.83 4.25
N ARG A 209 -11.89 -15.68 3.31
CA ARG A 209 -12.78 -16.77 2.88
C ARG A 209 -12.03 -17.85 2.09
N LEU A 210 -11.18 -17.45 1.15
CA LEU A 210 -10.39 -18.36 0.30
C LEU A 210 -9.25 -19.03 1.08
N LYS A 211 -8.69 -18.31 2.06
CA LYS A 211 -7.52 -18.70 2.85
C LYS A 211 -7.79 -18.40 4.33
N PRO A 212 -8.56 -19.24 5.04
CA PRO A 212 -8.90 -19.02 6.45
C PRO A 212 -7.71 -19.07 7.43
N TRP A 213 -6.52 -19.41 6.92
CA TRP A 213 -5.23 -19.38 7.64
C TRP A 213 -4.35 -18.19 7.24
N CYS A 214 -4.84 -17.26 6.41
CA CYS A 214 -4.06 -16.11 5.97
C CYS A 214 -3.75 -15.16 7.13
N HIS A 215 -2.67 -14.40 6.97
CA HIS A 215 -2.22 -13.40 7.93
C HIS A 215 -3.27 -12.30 8.17
N THR A 216 -4.08 -11.95 7.17
CA THR A 216 -5.16 -10.97 7.30
C THR A 216 -6.11 -11.28 8.46
N THR A 217 -6.31 -12.56 8.81
CA THR A 217 -7.12 -12.96 9.97
C THR A 217 -6.56 -12.52 11.32
N ALA A 218 -5.26 -12.21 11.40
CA ALA A 218 -4.62 -11.70 12.62
C ALA A 218 -4.92 -10.22 12.90
N ASN A 219 -5.44 -9.49 11.90
CA ASN A 219 -5.78 -8.07 11.99
C ASN A 219 -7.27 -7.90 12.37
N GLU A 220 -7.61 -8.29 13.60
CA GLU A 220 -8.99 -8.22 14.11
C GLU A 220 -9.55 -6.79 14.05
N GLY A 221 -10.77 -6.63 13.54
CA GLY A 221 -11.44 -5.33 13.40
C GLY A 221 -10.92 -4.45 12.27
N PHE A 222 -9.92 -4.89 11.49
CA PHE A 222 -9.32 -4.08 10.42
C PHE A 222 -10.31 -3.78 9.30
N VAL A 223 -11.13 -4.76 8.88
CA VAL A 223 -12.13 -4.57 7.82
C VAL A 223 -13.17 -3.53 8.25
N GLU A 224 -13.61 -3.59 9.50
CA GLU A 224 -14.54 -2.63 10.09
C GLU A 224 -13.92 -1.23 10.19
N ALA A 225 -12.64 -1.14 10.57
CA ALA A 225 -11.91 0.13 10.61
C ALA A 225 -11.75 0.75 9.21
N VAL A 226 -11.54 -0.06 8.17
CA VAL A 226 -11.49 0.42 6.78
C VAL A 226 -12.84 1.01 6.36
N LEU A 227 -13.93 0.29 6.65
CA LEU A 227 -15.29 0.76 6.33
C LEU A 227 -15.67 2.01 7.14
N GLY A 228 -15.12 2.17 8.35
CA GLY A 228 -15.34 3.31 9.24
C GLY A 228 -14.35 4.47 9.07
N ASN A 229 -13.64 4.56 7.94
CA ASN A 229 -12.64 5.60 7.70
C ASN A 229 -13.26 6.99 7.48
N GLU A 230 -13.55 7.71 8.57
CA GLU A 230 -14.13 9.06 8.55
C GLU A 230 -13.24 10.10 7.85
N LEU A 231 -11.91 9.94 7.92
CA LEU A 231 -10.97 10.86 7.26
C LEU A 231 -11.18 10.87 5.74
N MET A 232 -11.41 9.69 5.17
CA MET A 232 -11.48 9.50 3.73
C MET A 232 -12.91 9.39 3.18
N GLU A 233 -13.92 9.27 4.03
CA GLU A 233 -15.35 9.20 3.66
C GLU A 233 -15.76 10.29 2.64
N PRO A 234 -15.39 11.59 2.78
CA PRO A 234 -15.78 12.62 1.82
C PRO A 234 -15.22 12.41 0.41
N TYR A 235 -14.20 11.58 0.27
CA TYR A 235 -13.46 11.33 -0.96
C TYR A 235 -13.73 9.94 -1.55
N ASP A 236 -14.51 9.09 -0.86
CA ASP A 236 -14.66 7.68 -1.20
C ASP A 236 -15.87 7.38 -2.10
N THR A 237 -16.42 8.39 -2.77
CA THR A 237 -17.54 8.22 -3.70
C THR A 237 -17.05 8.02 -5.14
N GLU A 238 -17.82 7.26 -5.92
CA GLU A 238 -17.64 7.22 -7.37
C GLU A 238 -17.96 8.61 -7.96
N PRO A 239 -17.23 9.11 -8.97
CA PRO A 239 -17.50 10.40 -9.58
C PRO A 239 -18.95 10.52 -10.05
N VAL A 240 -19.64 11.58 -9.61
CA VAL A 240 -21.03 11.85 -10.00
C VAL A 240 -21.09 12.10 -11.52
N GLY A 241 -21.53 11.09 -12.28
CA GLY A 241 -21.65 11.17 -13.75
C GLY A 241 -21.58 9.83 -14.48
N PHE A 242 -21.06 8.78 -13.86
CA PHE A 242 -20.93 7.45 -14.47
C PHE A 242 -22.10 6.53 -14.06
N ARG A 243 -23.34 6.88 -14.43
CA ARG A 243 -24.45 5.89 -14.44
C ARG A 243 -24.52 5.22 -15.80
N GLY A 244 -23.48 4.45 -16.12
CA GLY A 244 -23.52 3.44 -17.17
C GLY A 244 -23.91 2.10 -16.54
N ALA A 245 -24.93 1.43 -17.08
CA ALA A 245 -25.25 0.07 -16.68
C ALA A 245 -24.08 -0.86 -17.08
N GLY A 246 -23.40 -1.47 -16.10
CA GLY A 246 -22.42 -2.54 -16.33
C GLY A 246 -21.24 -2.53 -15.35
N THR A 247 -21.27 -3.47 -14.39
CA THR A 247 -20.17 -3.99 -13.55
C THR A 247 -19.23 -2.96 -12.89
N GLU A 248 -19.36 -2.79 -11.57
CA GLU A 248 -18.32 -2.14 -10.76
C GLU A 248 -16.98 -2.87 -10.97
N GLU A 249 -15.91 -2.13 -11.30
CA GLU A 249 -14.58 -2.69 -11.46
C GLU A 249 -14.04 -3.11 -10.08
N PRO A 250 -13.71 -4.41 -9.87
CA PRO A 250 -13.29 -4.90 -8.57
C PRO A 250 -11.82 -4.58 -8.27
N CYS A 251 -11.48 -4.47 -6.98
CA CYS A 251 -10.10 -4.28 -6.52
C CYS A 251 -9.23 -5.54 -6.66
N SER A 252 -9.83 -6.65 -7.07
CA SER A 252 -9.16 -7.91 -7.32
C SER A 252 -9.86 -8.65 -8.46
N THR A 253 -9.08 -9.27 -9.35
CA THR A 253 -9.65 -10.07 -10.44
C THR A 253 -10.36 -11.33 -9.93
N SER A 254 -10.03 -11.83 -8.73
CA SER A 254 -10.73 -12.99 -8.15
C SER A 254 -12.19 -12.70 -7.78
N LEU A 255 -12.56 -11.43 -7.56
CA LEU A 255 -13.95 -11.03 -7.32
C LEU A 255 -14.82 -11.12 -8.59
N LEU A 256 -14.22 -11.09 -9.80
CA LEU A 256 -14.96 -11.33 -11.05
C LEU A 256 -15.38 -12.80 -11.20
N ALA A 257 -14.59 -13.73 -10.65
CA ALA A 257 -14.83 -15.17 -10.80
C ALA A 257 -16.02 -15.67 -9.95
N THR A 258 -16.31 -15.02 -8.82
CA THR A 258 -17.41 -15.41 -7.93
C THR A 258 -18.77 -14.90 -8.44
N ALA A 259 -18.82 -13.76 -9.12
CA ALA A 259 -20.04 -13.20 -9.72
C ALA A 259 -20.59 -14.04 -10.90
N GLY A 260 -19.75 -14.87 -11.55
CA GLY A 260 -20.11 -15.67 -12.73
C GLY A 260 -20.70 -17.06 -12.46
N SER A 261 -20.74 -17.54 -11.22
CA SER A 261 -21.06 -18.96 -10.91
C SER A 261 -22.48 -19.21 -10.35
N ALA A 262 -23.43 -18.31 -10.56
CA ALA A 262 -24.81 -18.47 -10.08
C ALA A 262 -25.80 -18.96 -11.17
N THR A 263 -25.44 -20.00 -11.94
CA THR A 263 -26.45 -20.88 -12.59
C THR A 263 -25.81 -22.22 -12.96
N LEU A 264 -25.66 -23.12 -12.00
CA LEU A 264 -25.56 -24.55 -12.29
C LEU A 264 -26.88 -25.21 -11.84
N ARG A 265 -27.79 -25.40 -12.79
CA ARG A 265 -28.99 -26.23 -12.58
C ARG A 265 -28.53 -27.67 -12.34
N VAL A 266 -28.82 -28.19 -11.15
CA VAL A 266 -28.70 -29.61 -10.84
C VAL A 266 -29.75 -30.38 -11.68
N PRO A 267 -29.39 -31.38 -12.49
CA PRO A 267 -30.38 -32.26 -13.07
C PRO A 267 -30.86 -33.26 -12.02
N VAL A 268 -32.16 -33.26 -11.77
CA VAL A 268 -32.84 -34.32 -11.02
C VAL A 268 -32.89 -35.56 -11.91
N ARG A 269 -32.32 -36.67 -11.43
CA ARG A 269 -32.77 -38.04 -11.72
C ARG A 269 -32.68 -38.85 -10.44
#